data_AF-H5Y7W4-F1
#
_entry.id   AF-H5Y7W4-F1
#
_cell.length_a   1.000
_cell.length_b   1.000
_cell.length_c   1.000
_cell.angle_alpha   90.00
_cell.angle_beta   90.00
_cell.angle_gamma   90.00
#
_symmetry.space_group_name_H-M   'P 1'
#
loop_
_entity.id
_entity.type
_entity.pdbx_description
1 polymer ?
#
loop_
_entity_poly.entity_id
_entity_poly.type
_entity_poly.pdbx_seq_one_letter_code
_entity_poly.pdbx_strand_id
1 'polypeptide(L)' 'MDAFDRANKPLESQLTIPAELHQAVMELAPEKRRDRAAVNQAAARVSDPER' A
#
# COMPACT_ATOMS: atom_id res chain seq x y z
N MET A 1 8.09 -16.56 -20.53
CA MET A 1 8.50 -15.69 -19.41
C MET A 1 7.53 -14.53 -19.45
N ASP A 2 6.36 -14.77 -18.88
CA ASP A 2 5.14 -14.04 -19.21
C ASP A 2 5.07 -12.71 -18.49
N ALA A 3 4.89 -11.67 -19.29
CA ALA A 3 4.80 -10.29 -18.87
C ALA A 3 3.48 -10.07 -18.12
N PHE A 4 3.59 -9.67 -16.85
CA PHE A 4 2.58 -8.83 -16.19
C PHE A 4 1.12 -9.32 -16.29
N ASP A 5 0.82 -10.49 -15.74
CA ASP A 5 -0.57 -10.90 -15.46
C ASP A 5 -1.14 -10.16 -14.22
N ARG A 6 -1.21 -8.82 -14.30
CA ARG A 6 -1.74 -7.96 -13.23
C ARG A 6 -3.09 -7.34 -13.60
N ALA A 7 -3.90 -8.05 -14.38
CA ALA A 7 -5.20 -7.57 -14.83
C ALA A 7 -6.39 -8.49 -14.51
N ASN A 8 -6.18 -9.65 -13.85
CA ASN A 8 -7.27 -10.48 -13.35
C ASN A 8 -7.53 -10.20 -11.87
N LYS A 9 -7.99 -8.98 -11.56
CA LYS A 9 -8.62 -8.74 -10.25
C LYS A 9 -10.12 -8.86 -10.43
N PRO A 10 -10.82 -9.76 -9.70
CA PRO A 10 -12.26 -9.88 -9.83
C PRO A 10 -12.91 -8.51 -9.54
N LEU A 11 -13.94 -8.16 -10.31
CA LEU A 11 -14.66 -6.89 -10.21
C LEU A 11 -15.23 -6.66 -8.79
N GLU A 12 -15.52 -7.78 -8.09
CA GLU A 12 -15.98 -7.87 -6.71
C GLU A 12 -14.82 -7.87 -5.68
N SER A 13 -13.60 -7.50 -6.07
CA SER A 13 -12.52 -7.30 -5.11
C SER A 13 -12.82 -6.02 -4.35
N GLN A 14 -13.55 -6.14 -3.24
CA GLN A 14 -13.50 -5.16 -2.17
C GLN A 14 -12.04 -5.03 -1.80
N LEU A 15 -11.38 -4.00 -2.33
CA LEU A 15 -10.01 -3.65 -1.98
C LEU A 15 -10.04 -3.10 -0.56
N THR A 16 -10.29 -3.99 0.38
CA THR A 16 -10.19 -3.70 1.80
C THR A 16 -8.72 -3.49 2.06
N ILE A 17 -8.33 -2.23 2.09
CA ILE A 17 -7.00 -1.84 2.52
C ILE A 17 -6.92 -2.20 4.01
N PRO A 18 -5.92 -2.99 4.44
CA PRO A 18 -5.65 -3.21 5.86
C PRO A 18 -5.63 -1.88 6.61
N ALA A 19 -6.35 -1.80 7.73
CA ALA A 19 -6.48 -0.56 8.50
C ALA A 19 -5.11 0.01 8.91
N GLU A 20 -4.15 -0.85 9.19
CA GLU A 20 -2.78 -0.48 9.56
C GLU A 20 -2.04 0.22 8.42
N LEU A 21 -2.24 -0.21 7.16
CA LEU A 21 -1.68 0.47 6.00
C LEU A 21 -2.32 1.85 5.79
N HIS A 22 -3.63 1.94 5.97
CA HIS A 22 -4.33 3.22 5.91
C HIS A 22 -3.81 4.17 7.00
N GLN A 23 -3.65 3.69 8.22
CA GLN A 23 -3.14 4.48 9.34
C GLN A 23 -1.70 4.97 9.09
N ALA A 24 -0.79 4.09 8.68
CA ALA A 24 0.60 4.45 8.41
C ALA A 24 0.73 5.54 7.32
N VAL A 25 -0.14 5.52 6.31
CA VAL A 25 -0.18 6.59 5.29
C VAL A 25 -0.78 7.88 5.85
N MET A 26 -1.76 7.80 6.74
CA MET A 26 -2.36 8.98 7.39
C MET A 26 -1.43 9.64 8.42
N GLU A 27 -0.50 8.90 9.01
CA GLU A 27 0.55 9.45 9.89
C GLU A 27 1.59 10.28 9.13
N LEU A 28 1.69 10.13 7.80
CA LEU A 28 2.51 11.02 6.97
C LEU A 28 1.91 12.43 6.91
N ALA A 29 2.79 13.43 6.88
CA ALA A 29 2.43 14.80 6.57
C ALA A 29 1.70 14.87 5.20
N PRO A 30 0.67 15.72 5.02
CA PRO A 30 -0.13 15.78 3.80
C PRO A 30 0.69 15.92 2.51
N GLU A 31 1.78 16.66 2.55
CA GLU A 31 2.71 16.89 1.44
C GLU A 31 3.47 15.61 1.07
N LYS A 32 3.82 14.80 2.08
CA LYS A 32 4.52 13.53 1.90
C LYS A 32 3.60 12.42 1.38
N ARG A 33 2.29 12.52 1.57
CA ARG A 33 1.32 11.58 0.97
C ARG A 33 1.27 11.66 -0.56
N ARG A 34 1.75 12.76 -1.16
CA ARG A 34 1.89 12.89 -2.62
C ARG A 34 3.16 12.24 -3.15
N ASP A 35 4.14 11.98 -2.29
CA ASP A 35 5.38 11.31 -2.64
C ASP A 35 5.19 9.79 -2.57
N ARG A 36 5.24 9.13 -3.73
CA ARG A 36 5.08 7.68 -3.84
C ARG A 36 6.14 6.91 -3.04
N ALA A 37 7.37 7.41 -2.98
CA ALA A 37 8.43 6.74 -2.22
C ALA A 37 8.15 6.82 -0.71
N ALA A 38 7.65 7.95 -0.24
CA ALA A 38 7.26 8.12 1.17
C ALA A 38 6.08 7.20 1.56
N VAL A 39 5.05 7.13 0.71
CA VAL A 39 3.91 6.22 0.91
C VAL A 39 4.34 4.76 0.92
N ASN A 40 5.19 4.35 -0.02
CA ASN A 40 5.70 2.98 -0.08
C ASN A 40 6.56 2.63 1.14
N GLN A 41 7.37 3.57 1.62
CA GLN A 41 8.17 3.38 2.84
C GLN A 41 7.27 3.23 4.07
N ALA A 42 6.20 4.02 4.19
CA ALA A 42 5.22 3.88 5.27
C ALA A 42 4.52 2.53 5.22
N ALA A 43 4.10 2.09 4.03
CA ALA A 43 3.49 0.78 3.83
C ALA A 43 4.43 -0.40 4.16
N ALA A 44 5.72 -0.27 3.80
CA ALA A 44 6.72 -1.30 4.08
C ALA A 44 6.93 -1.52 5.59
N ARG A 45 6.84 -0.46 6.41
CA ARG A 45 6.96 -0.57 7.88
C ARG A 45 5.84 -1.38 8.54
N VAL A 46 4.67 -1.44 7.91
CA VAL A 46 3.51 -2.23 8.39
C VAL A 46 3.59 -3.67 7.93
N SER A 47 4.21 -3.91 6.77
CA SER A 47 4.31 -5.24 6.15
C SER A 47 5.51 -6.05 6.65
N ASP A 48 6.29 -5.51 7.57
CA ASP A 48 7.45 -6.15 8.20
C ASP A 48 7.08 -6.59 9.63
N PRO A 49 6.48 -7.79 9.80
CA PRO A 49 6.13 -8.31 11.12
C PRO A 49 7.32 -8.92 11.88
N GLU A 50 8.56 -8.85 11.36
CA GLU A 50 9.76 -9.47 11.95
C GLU A 50 10.78 -8.46 12.48
N ARG A 51 10.34 -7.57 13.39
CA ARG A 51 11.25 -6.90 14.32
C ARG A 51 10.87 -7.14 15.77
#